data_AF-A0A2N0HPK0-F1
#
_entry.id   AF-A0A2N0HPK0-F1
#
_cell.length_a   1.000
_cell.length_b   1.000
_cell.length_c   1.000
_cell.angle_alpha   90.00
_cell.angle_beta   90.00
_cell.angle_gamma   90.00
#
_symmetry.space_group_name_H-M   'P 1'
#
loop_
_entity.id
_entity.type
_entity.pdbx_description
1 polymer ?
#
loop_
_entity_poly.entity_id
_entity_poly.type
_entity_poly.pdbx_seq_one_letter_code
_entity_poly.pdbx_strand_id
1 'polypeptide(L)'
;MRARRCLLLAGALLALAPGVFAQALVDPTRPPDAAPVQGSAASAGAARPQLQSVLISNQPGGRRLAVIDGRSVRAGDKVGGAVVVSIGEASVVLRRDKSLETLRLYPQTVDANDAMHVRRKQVHVTQ
;
A
#
# COMPACT_ATOMS: atom_id res chain seq x y z
N MET A 1 12.33 5.31 76.34
CA MET A 1 11.50 4.10 76.14
C MET A 1 10.34 4.29 75.15
N ARG A 2 9.60 5.42 75.16
CA ARG A 2 8.43 5.64 74.28
C ARG A 2 8.76 5.77 72.79
N ALA A 3 9.84 6.47 72.43
CA ALA A 3 10.27 6.64 71.04
C ALA A 3 10.65 5.32 70.33
N ARG A 4 11.25 4.37 71.06
CA ARG A 4 11.58 3.03 70.53
C ARG A 4 10.32 2.19 70.27
N ARG A 5 9.27 2.35 71.10
CA ARG A 5 7.97 1.68 70.89
C ARG A 5 7.20 2.26 69.70
N CYS A 6 7.28 3.58 69.46
CA CYS A 6 6.73 4.21 68.25
C CYS A 6 7.43 3.73 66.98
N LEU A 7 8.76 3.57 67.02
CA LEU A 7 9.52 3.04 65.88
C LEU A 7 9.13 1.59 65.55
N LEU A 8 8.93 0.74 66.57
CA LEU A 8 8.53 -0.65 66.38
C LEU A 8 7.09 -0.78 65.83
N LEU A 9 6.17 0.09 66.28
CA LEU A 9 4.81 0.16 65.74
C LEU A 9 4.76 0.63 64.28
N ALA A 10 5.58 1.62 63.91
CA ALA A 10 5.67 2.09 62.53
C ALA A 10 6.21 1.02 61.58
N GLY A 11 7.21 0.24 62.01
CA GLY A 11 7.75 -0.87 61.23
C GLY A 11 6.75 -2.01 61.03
N ALA A 12 5.95 -2.32 62.06
CA ALA A 12 4.91 -3.35 61.98
C ALA A 12 3.75 -2.96 61.04
N LEU A 13 3.40 -1.67 60.96
CA LEU A 13 2.38 -1.19 60.02
C LEU A 13 2.85 -1.24 58.56
N LEU A 14 4.13 -0.99 58.31
CA LEU A 14 4.69 -0.98 56.94
C LEU A 14 4.81 -2.39 56.36
N ALA A 15 4.96 -3.42 57.20
CA ALA A 15 5.04 -4.82 56.79
C ALA A 15 3.69 -5.43 56.35
N LEU A 16 2.57 -4.75 56.60
CA LEU A 16 1.22 -5.22 56.26
C LEU A 16 0.68 -4.62 54.95
N ALA A 17 1.51 -3.90 54.19
CA ALA A 17 1.09 -3.31 52.93
C ALA A 17 0.99 -4.37 51.82
N PRO A 18 -0.19 -4.60 51.20
CA PRO A 18 -0.31 -5.49 50.06
C PRO A 18 0.49 -4.93 48.87
N GLY A 19 1.25 -5.79 48.21
CA GLY A 19 1.99 -5.43 46.99
C GLY A 19 1.02 -5.03 45.88
N VAL A 20 1.01 -3.74 45.53
CA VAL A 20 0.24 -3.26 44.38
C VAL A 20 1.00 -3.66 43.12
N PHE A 21 0.53 -4.70 42.43
CA PHE A 21 1.05 -5.05 41.11
C PHE A 21 0.53 -4.03 40.10
N ALA A 22 1.45 -3.25 39.52
CA ALA A 22 1.16 -2.42 38.37
C ALA A 22 0.76 -3.34 37.20
N GLN A 23 -0.52 -3.36 36.88
CA GLN A 23 -1.07 -4.06 35.73
C GLN A 23 -0.49 -3.41 34.46
N ALA A 24 0.25 -4.19 33.68
CA ALA A 24 0.84 -3.75 32.43
C ALA A 24 -0.28 -3.33 31.46
N LEU A 25 -0.32 -2.04 31.12
CA LEU A 25 -1.28 -1.50 30.17
C LEU A 25 -0.92 -2.00 28.77
N VAL A 26 -1.72 -2.92 28.24
CA VAL A 26 -1.59 -3.40 26.85
C VAL A 26 -2.06 -2.28 25.93
N ASP A 27 -1.19 -1.89 25.00
CA ASP A 27 -1.49 -0.84 24.03
C ASP A 27 -2.59 -1.31 23.04
N PRO A 28 -3.79 -0.70 23.06
CA PRO A 28 -4.87 -1.07 22.15
C PRO A 28 -4.60 -0.63 20.69
N THR A 29 -3.56 0.16 20.45
CA THR A 29 -3.10 0.54 19.10
C THR A 29 -2.05 -0.40 18.54
N ARG A 30 -1.67 -1.47 19.26
CA ARG A 30 -0.81 -2.51 18.69
C ARG A 30 -1.49 -3.09 17.44
N PRO A 31 -0.95 -2.85 16.23
CA PRO A 31 -1.52 -3.44 15.03
C PRO A 31 -1.40 -4.97 15.14
N PRO A 32 -2.31 -5.73 14.49
CA PRO A 32 -2.14 -7.18 14.39
C PRO A 32 -0.74 -7.45 13.84
N ASP A 33 -0.04 -8.46 14.38
CA ASP A 33 1.28 -8.87 13.91
C ASP A 33 1.22 -8.95 12.39
N ALA A 34 1.85 -7.96 11.73
CA ALA A 34 1.72 -7.80 10.31
C ALA A 34 2.31 -9.07 9.69
N ALA A 35 1.43 -9.94 9.19
CA ALA A 35 1.85 -11.00 8.29
C ALA A 35 2.75 -10.32 7.26
N PRO A 36 3.95 -10.88 6.95
CA PRO A 36 4.86 -10.24 6.04
C PRO A 36 4.05 -9.90 4.80
N VAL A 37 3.90 -8.60 4.55
CA VAL A 37 3.35 -8.11 3.30
C VAL A 37 4.33 -8.63 2.27
N GLN A 38 4.00 -9.79 1.68
CA GLN A 38 4.50 -10.16 0.38
C GLN A 38 3.94 -9.07 -0.51
N GLY A 39 4.63 -7.92 -0.55
CA GLY A 39 4.32 -6.84 -1.47
C GLY A 39 4.24 -7.54 -2.81
N SER A 40 3.03 -7.59 -3.37
CA SER A 40 2.65 -8.47 -4.46
C SER A 40 3.79 -8.54 -5.47
N ALA A 41 4.64 -9.55 -5.30
CA ALA A 41 5.70 -9.85 -6.23
C ALA A 41 4.96 -10.59 -7.31
N ALA A 42 4.27 -9.81 -8.15
CA ALA A 42 3.64 -10.29 -9.36
C ALA A 42 4.67 -11.19 -10.05
N SER A 43 4.29 -12.46 -10.19
CA SER A 43 5.13 -13.58 -10.57
C SER A 43 6.20 -13.23 -11.61
N ALA A 44 7.38 -13.80 -11.43
CA ALA A 44 8.51 -13.79 -12.35
C ALA A 44 8.18 -14.45 -13.71
N GLY A 45 7.34 -13.80 -14.51
CA GLY A 45 7.18 -14.02 -15.94
C GLY A 45 7.16 -12.64 -16.58
N ALA A 46 8.19 -12.31 -17.36
CA ALA A 46 8.42 -11.03 -18.06
C ALA A 46 7.45 -9.91 -17.60
N ALA A 47 7.65 -9.42 -16.37
CA ALA A 47 6.67 -8.59 -15.70
C ALA A 47 6.42 -7.33 -16.53
N ARG A 48 5.18 -7.16 -17.00
CA ARG A 48 4.77 -5.92 -17.66
C ARG A 48 4.90 -4.81 -16.62
N PRO A 49 5.47 -3.65 -16.99
CA PRO A 49 5.62 -2.54 -16.05
C PRO A 49 4.25 -2.17 -15.48
N GLN A 50 4.16 -2.10 -14.16
CA GLN A 50 2.90 -1.81 -13.47
C GLN A 50 2.94 -0.42 -12.84
N LEU A 51 1.86 0.35 -13.02
CA LEU A 51 1.67 1.63 -12.36
C LEU A 51 1.15 1.39 -10.94
N GLN A 52 1.93 1.79 -9.92
CA GLN A 52 1.52 1.66 -8.51
C GLN A 52 0.94 2.94 -7.92
N SER A 53 1.40 4.12 -8.35
CA SER A 53 0.85 5.38 -7.87
C SER A 53 1.12 6.55 -8.81
N VAL A 54 0.31 7.60 -8.67
CA VAL A 54 0.48 8.87 -9.35
C VAL A 54 0.37 9.99 -8.33
N LEU A 55 1.26 10.96 -8.43
CA LEU A 55 1.25 12.19 -7.64
C LEU A 55 1.17 13.39 -8.59
N ILE A 56 0.10 14.16 -8.45
CA ILE A 56 -0.14 15.40 -9.19
C ILE A 56 -0.21 16.54 -8.19
N SER A 57 0.62 17.56 -8.40
CA SER A 57 0.52 18.83 -7.67
C SER A 57 -0.39 19.80 -8.44
N ASN A 58 -1.38 20.35 -7.74
CA ASN A 58 -2.35 21.31 -8.29
C ASN A 58 -1.84 22.75 -8.29
N GLN A 59 -0.60 22.98 -7.85
CA GLN A 59 0.00 24.31 -7.83
C GLN A 59 0.39 24.76 -9.26
N PRO A 60 0.39 26.07 -9.57
CA PRO A 60 0.96 26.57 -10.82
C PRO A 60 2.42 26.12 -10.96
N GLY A 61 2.76 25.43 -12.06
CA GLY A 61 4.08 24.80 -12.23
C GLY A 61 4.29 23.51 -11.42
N GLY A 62 3.21 22.92 -10.91
CA GLY A 62 3.22 21.69 -10.11
C GLY A 62 3.88 20.51 -10.82
N ARG A 63 4.50 19.63 -10.02
CA ARG A 63 5.14 18.41 -10.52
C ARG A 63 4.12 17.28 -10.73
N ARG A 64 4.34 16.49 -11.78
CA ARG A 64 3.71 15.19 -11.97
C ARG A 64 4.75 14.09 -11.82
N LEU A 65 4.44 13.08 -11.04
CA LEU A 65 5.31 11.95 -10.77
C LEU A 65 4.47 10.67 -10.74
N ALA A 66 5.03 9.58 -11.22
CA ALA A 66 4.42 8.26 -11.14
C ALA A 66 5.40 7.28 -10.52
N VAL A 67 4.89 6.25 -9.87
CA VAL A 67 5.70 5.12 -9.41
C VAL A 67 5.38 3.93 -10.32
N ILE A 68 6.41 3.46 -11.03
CA ILE A 68 6.34 2.29 -11.92
C ILE A 68 7.39 1.29 -11.44
N ASP A 69 6.96 0.05 -11.18
CA ASP A 69 7.78 -1.01 -10.58
C ASP A 69 8.56 -0.57 -9.34
N GLY A 70 7.94 0.28 -8.50
CA GLY A 70 8.57 0.84 -7.29
C GLY A 70 9.55 2.00 -7.56
N ARG A 71 9.73 2.43 -8.82
CA ARG A 71 10.60 3.55 -9.19
C ARG A 71 9.78 4.80 -9.52
N SER A 72 10.16 5.91 -8.89
CA SER A 72 9.62 7.23 -9.18
C SER A 72 10.11 7.77 -10.53
N VAL A 73 9.17 8.18 -11.39
CA VAL A 73 9.44 8.64 -12.76
C VAL A 73 8.62 9.87 -13.15
N ARG A 74 9.14 10.61 -14.13
CA ARG A 74 8.58 11.84 -14.71
C ARG A 74 8.43 11.69 -16.23
N ALA A 75 7.70 12.61 -16.85
CA ALA A 75 7.68 12.71 -18.31
C ALA A 75 9.11 12.90 -18.84
N GLY A 76 9.48 12.11 -19.84
CA GLY A 76 10.82 12.03 -20.41
C GLY A 76 11.69 10.90 -19.83
N ASP A 77 11.37 10.36 -18.65
CA ASP A 77 12.15 9.28 -18.04
C ASP A 77 11.97 7.96 -18.80
N LYS A 78 12.95 7.06 -18.66
CA LYS A 78 12.94 5.71 -19.28
C LYS A 78 12.62 4.63 -18.24
N VAL A 79 11.72 3.71 -18.61
CA VAL A 79 11.35 2.53 -17.81
C VAL A 79 11.26 1.30 -18.71
N GLY A 80 12.05 0.26 -18.42
CA GLY A 80 11.99 -1.02 -19.14
C GLY A 80 12.15 -0.93 -20.67
N GLY A 81 12.83 0.10 -21.18
CA GLY A 81 13.00 0.37 -22.61
C GLY A 81 11.95 1.28 -23.25
N ALA A 82 10.93 1.71 -22.51
CA ALA A 82 9.96 2.71 -22.95
C ALA A 82 10.26 4.10 -22.34
N VAL A 83 9.76 5.16 -22.98
CA VAL A 83 9.86 6.55 -22.51
C VAL A 83 8.50 7.01 -22.00
N VAL A 84 8.45 7.64 -20.82
CA VAL A 84 7.23 8.24 -20.28
C VAL A 84 6.87 9.47 -21.12
N VAL A 85 5.72 9.44 -21.79
CA VAL A 85 5.23 10.54 -22.63
C VAL A 85 4.38 11.49 -21.80
N SER A 86 3.46 10.95 -21.00
CA SER A 86 2.56 11.75 -20.18
C SER A 86 2.14 11.00 -18.91
N ILE A 87 1.87 11.79 -17.87
CA ILE A 87 1.35 11.32 -16.59
C ILE A 87 0.00 12.02 -16.38
N GLY A 88 -1.07 11.23 -16.36
CA GLY A 88 -2.44 11.63 -16.02
C GLY A 88 -2.85 11.12 -14.64
N GLU A 89 -4.07 11.44 -14.19
CA GLU A 89 -4.53 11.21 -12.81
C GLU A 89 -4.49 9.75 -12.36
N ALA A 90 -4.88 8.83 -13.22
CA ALA A 90 -4.90 7.40 -12.94
C ALA A 90 -4.20 6.58 -14.03
N SER A 91 -3.38 7.22 -14.87
CA SER A 91 -2.76 6.57 -16.02
C SER A 91 -1.44 7.20 -16.43
N VAL A 92 -0.55 6.40 -16.98
CA VAL A 92 0.72 6.84 -17.57
C VAL A 92 0.82 6.30 -19.00
N VAL A 93 1.17 7.17 -19.95
CA VAL A 93 1.43 6.77 -21.33
C VAL A 93 2.93 6.59 -21.53
N LEU A 94 3.31 5.40 -21.95
CA LEU A 94 4.66 5.01 -22.31
C LEU A 94 4.76 4.90 -23.83
N ARG A 95 5.91 5.30 -24.39
CA ARG A 95 6.25 5.08 -25.79
C ARG A 95 7.38 4.07 -25.90
N ARG A 96 7.15 2.98 -26.61
CA ARG A 96 8.17 2.01 -26.99
C ARG A 96 8.29 2.04 -28.51
N ASP A 97 9.39 2.55 -29.02
CA ASP A 97 9.62 2.73 -30.46
C ASP A 97 8.49 3.54 -31.13
N LYS A 98 7.61 2.87 -31.90
CA LYS A 98 6.46 3.45 -32.60
C LYS A 98 5.11 3.14 -31.93
N SER A 99 5.09 2.36 -30.86
CA SER A 99 3.86 2.02 -30.13
C SER A 99 3.70 2.87 -28.87
N LEU A 100 2.44 3.15 -28.53
CA LEU A 100 2.04 3.76 -27.28
C LEU A 100 1.36 2.71 -26.41
N GLU A 101 1.76 2.64 -25.16
CA GLU A 101 1.21 1.75 -24.14
C GLU A 101 0.70 2.59 -22.98
N THR A 102 -0.54 2.34 -22.54
CA THR A 102 -1.15 3.05 -21.42
C THR A 102 -1.19 2.14 -20.20
N LEU A 103 -0.41 2.47 -19.18
CA LEU A 103 -0.51 1.87 -17.87
C LEU A 103 -1.62 2.54 -17.09
N ARG A 104 -2.52 1.75 -16.49
CA ARG A 104 -3.61 2.23 -15.65
C ARG A 104 -3.37 1.82 -14.21
N LEU A 105 -3.71 2.71 -13.29
CA LEU A 105 -3.58 2.49 -11.86
C LEU A 105 -4.62 1.47 -11.36
N TYR A 106 -5.80 1.50 -11.97
CA TYR A 106 -6.90 0.60 -11.65
C TYR A 106 -7.15 -0.35 -12.82
N PRO A 107 -7.35 -1.66 -12.55
CA PRO A 107 -7.76 -2.60 -13.58
C PRO A 107 -9.13 -2.20 -14.11
N GLN A 108 -9.32 -2.26 -15.43
CA GLN A 108 -10.66 -2.10 -15.99
C GLN A 108 -11.43 -3.38 -15.71
N THR A 109 -12.54 -3.26 -14.99
CA THR A 109 -13.51 -4.36 -14.92
C THR A 109 -14.05 -4.53 -16.33
N VAL A 110 -13.60 -5.59 -17.01
CA VAL A 110 -14.28 -6.03 -18.22
C VAL A 110 -15.65 -6.50 -17.75
N ASP A 111 -16.67 -5.70 -18.01
CA ASP A 111 -18.04 -6.11 -17.70
C ASP A 111 -18.31 -7.44 -18.42
N ALA A 112 -18.65 -8.47 -17.66
CA ALA A 112 -18.89 -9.82 -18.19
C ALA A 112 -19.98 -9.83 -19.30
N ASN A 113 -20.78 -8.77 -19.40
CA ASN A 113 -21.80 -8.56 -20.42
C ASN A 113 -21.22 -8.32 -21.83
N ASP A 114 -19.99 -7.81 -21.95
CA ASP A 114 -19.33 -7.56 -23.24
C ASP A 114 -18.75 -8.87 -23.83
N ALA A 115 -18.24 -9.75 -22.96
CA ALA A 115 -17.75 -11.07 -23.36
C ALA A 115 -18.87 -12.00 -23.90
N MET A 116 -20.12 -11.83 -23.42
CA MET A 116 -21.28 -12.61 -23.88
C MET A 116 -21.77 -12.19 -25.28
N HIS A 117 -21.71 -10.90 -25.63
CA HIS A 117 -22.19 -10.40 -26.93
C HIS A 117 -21.31 -10.83 -28.11
N VAL A 118 -20.00 -11.02 -27.90
CA VAL A 118 -19.10 -11.53 -28.93
C VAL A 118 -19.41 -13.00 -29.26
N ARG A 119 -19.75 -13.81 -28.24
CA ARG A 119 -20.02 -15.25 -28.42
C ARG A 119 -21.34 -15.51 -29.16
N ARG A 120 -22.36 -14.65 -29.00
CA ARG A 120 -23.67 -14.81 -29.68
C ARG A 120 -23.60 -14.56 -31.19
N LYS A 121 -22.74 -13.66 -31.66
CA LYS A 121 -22.60 -13.39 -33.11
C LYS A 121 -21.90 -14.51 -33.88
N GLN A 122 -21.07 -15.32 -33.22
CA GLN A 122 -20.33 -16.40 -33.89
C GLN A 122 -21.16 -17.67 -34.15
N VAL A 123 -22.28 -17.86 -33.44
CA VAL A 123 -23.09 -19.09 -33.58
C VAL A 123 -23.98 -19.07 -34.83
N HIS A 124 -24.24 -17.91 -35.43
CA HIS A 124 -25.14 -17.78 -36.59
C HIS A 124 -24.46 -17.81 -37.97
N VAL A 125 -23.14 -18.04 -38.06
CA VAL A 125 -22.39 -18.01 -39.34
C VAL A 125 -22.01 -19.42 -39.83
N THR A 126 -22.64 -20.47 -39.29
CA THR A 126 -22.44 -21.84 -39.79
C THR A 126 -23.77 -22.58 -39.83
N GLN A 127 -24.54 -22.31 -40.89
CA GLN A 127 -25.42 -23.28 -41.54
C GLN A 127 -25.46 -23.01 -43.04
#